data_AF-A0A4R8DTT8-F1
#
_entry.id   AF-A0A4R8DTT8-F1
#
_cell.length_a   1.000
_cell.length_b   1.000
_cell.length_c   1.000
_cell.angle_alpha   90.00
_cell.angle_beta   90.00
_cell.angle_gamma   90.00
#
_symmetry.space_group_name_H-M   'P 1'
#
loop_
_entity.id
_entity.type
_entity.pdbx_description
1 polymer ?
#
loop_
_entity_poly.entity_id
_entity_poly.type
_entity_poly.pdbx_seq_one_letter_code
_entity_poly.pdbx_strand_id
1 'polypeptide(L)'
;MTVLHDATDQQLVEAIAANHRVYFRMEAKQAGGEERQTGPVVWTWLPVGKRSNIAFPRLPGQEAGPYLDLLMDAFRDAPPTSAGCWSLDPPEPADLGVRLLARGFQPGWRPHWMVADLDKDLREEVTFPPGLEITADKVTSLSGVADLPYAWSEVLLQEGEALTQRFIARIDGKIIGQSGVLCTDVAGLYNVSVLPAYRSKGIGKALTLVTCRFARDKGYRYATLNASGDGRRIYNQLGFRSIGDGWTWWLMNDRWLDNTPEMIALAEAIGRGAPDGLAVSEDDLSRPLSNGMTLLELAVHLRQPASVDWLLDQGVPLRPLDAWDLGWKDRFVALLSADPSLVNLRYGDGELTLAHTAVERGDVELLRYTLAAGPDLSITDKQYQGVALGWAYHFGRKEMIRMLGGEA
;
A
#
# COMPACT_ATOMS: atom_id res chain seq x y z
N MET A 1 19.36 12.31 -18.13
CA MET A 1 19.45 11.50 -16.90
C MET A 1 20.76 10.74 -16.96
N THR A 2 21.54 10.74 -15.87
CA THR A 2 22.83 10.02 -15.80
C THR A 2 22.58 8.70 -15.08
N VAL A 3 23.01 7.59 -15.68
CA VAL A 3 22.93 6.27 -15.04
C VAL A 3 23.75 6.30 -13.75
N LEU A 4 23.17 5.80 -12.66
CA LEU A 4 23.86 5.78 -11.37
C LEU A 4 24.89 4.66 -11.31
N HIS A 5 26.07 5.00 -10.76
CA HIS A 5 27.15 4.09 -10.41
C HIS A 5 27.61 4.40 -8.99
N ASP A 6 28.04 3.38 -8.24
CA ASP A 6 28.52 3.49 -6.85
C ASP A 6 27.59 4.30 -5.93
N ALA A 7 26.28 4.09 -6.10
CA ALA A 7 25.25 4.84 -5.39
C ALA A 7 25.02 4.29 -3.97
N THR A 8 24.79 5.21 -3.04
CA THR A 8 24.28 4.90 -1.69
C THR A 8 22.82 4.45 -1.75
N ASP A 9 22.36 3.76 -0.71
CA ASP A 9 20.95 3.34 -0.59
C ASP A 9 19.99 4.54 -0.67
N GLN A 10 20.36 5.67 -0.07
CA GLN A 10 19.55 6.89 -0.15
C GLN A 10 19.43 7.40 -1.59
N GLN A 11 20.52 7.44 -2.35
CA GLN A 11 20.48 7.84 -3.78
C GLN A 11 19.66 6.86 -4.63
N LEU A 12 19.68 5.57 -4.30
CA LEU A 12 18.87 4.56 -5.00
C LEU A 12 17.37 4.72 -4.70
N VAL A 13 17.01 5.03 -3.46
CA VAL A 13 15.61 5.31 -3.08
C VAL A 13 15.09 6.58 -3.79
N GLU A 14 15.89 7.63 -3.89
CA GLU A 14 15.57 8.83 -4.69
C GLU A 14 15.35 8.49 -6.17
N ALA A 15 16.23 7.67 -6.74
CA ALA A 15 16.13 7.23 -8.12
C ALA A 15 14.86 6.40 -8.37
N ILE A 16 14.45 5.57 -7.41
CA ILE A 16 13.17 4.82 -7.49
C ILE A 16 11.98 5.77 -7.58
N ALA A 17 11.95 6.82 -6.76
CA ALA A 17 10.89 7.83 -6.81
C ALA A 17 10.89 8.57 -8.16
N ALA A 18 12.06 8.96 -8.66
CA ALA A 18 12.20 9.59 -9.96
C ALA A 18 11.74 8.68 -11.12
N ASN A 19 12.10 7.40 -11.07
CA ASN A 19 11.69 6.38 -12.05
C ASN A 19 10.16 6.18 -12.04
N HIS A 20 9.53 6.10 -10.87
CA HIS A 20 8.07 5.97 -10.76
C HIS A 20 7.33 7.23 -11.25
N ARG A 21 7.88 8.44 -11.02
CA ARG A 21 7.29 9.67 -11.60
C ARG A 21 7.25 9.60 -13.12
N VAL A 22 8.32 9.11 -13.76
CA VAL A 22 8.34 8.88 -15.21
C VAL A 22 7.31 7.82 -15.60
N TYR A 23 7.24 6.71 -14.86
CA TYR A 23 6.26 5.65 -15.09
C TYR A 23 4.81 6.18 -15.06
N PHE A 24 4.42 6.94 -14.03
CA PHE A 24 3.07 7.50 -13.91
C PHE A 24 2.77 8.50 -15.03
N ARG A 25 3.73 9.35 -15.42
CA ARG A 25 3.56 10.25 -16.57
C ARG A 25 3.33 9.48 -17.86
N MET A 26 4.07 8.40 -18.09
CA MET A 26 3.90 7.54 -19.26
C MET A 26 2.54 6.84 -19.26
N GLU A 27 2.12 6.31 -18.10
CA GLU A 27 0.80 5.70 -17.93
C GLU A 27 -0.33 6.68 -18.26
N ALA A 28 -0.24 7.91 -17.74
CA ALA A 28 -1.22 8.95 -18.00
C ALA A 28 -1.29 9.31 -19.47
N LYS A 29 -0.15 9.56 -20.11
CA LYS A 29 -0.10 9.87 -21.56
C LYS A 29 -0.72 8.75 -22.40
N GLN A 30 -0.43 7.49 -22.06
CA GLN A 30 -1.00 6.36 -22.79
C GLN A 30 -2.51 6.26 -22.60
N ALA A 31 -3.01 6.53 -21.39
CA ALA A 31 -4.44 6.55 -21.10
C ALA A 31 -5.18 7.76 -21.70
N GLY A 32 -4.53 8.59 -22.54
CA GLY A 32 -5.08 9.82 -23.10
C GLY A 32 -5.21 10.95 -22.06
N GLY A 33 -4.52 10.81 -20.93
CA GLY A 33 -4.46 11.76 -19.85
C GLY A 33 -3.16 12.56 -19.84
N GLU A 34 -2.87 13.18 -18.70
CA GLU A 34 -1.77 14.14 -18.57
C GLU A 34 -1.20 14.21 -17.15
N GLU A 35 0.02 14.72 -17.05
CA GLU A 35 0.59 15.19 -15.78
C GLU A 35 0.07 16.60 -15.50
N ARG A 36 -0.32 16.85 -14.26
CA ARG A 36 -0.84 18.11 -13.74
C ARG A 36 -0.04 18.54 -12.53
N GLN A 37 -0.14 19.82 -12.21
CA GLN A 37 0.55 20.42 -11.08
C GLN A 37 -0.37 21.41 -10.36
N THR A 38 -0.47 21.27 -9.04
CA THR A 38 -1.18 22.17 -8.14
C THR A 38 -0.21 22.66 -7.07
N GLY A 39 0.33 23.86 -7.24
CA GLY A 39 1.46 24.34 -6.44
C GLY A 39 2.70 23.43 -6.61
N PRO A 40 3.32 22.94 -5.52
CA PRO A 40 4.43 21.97 -5.59
C PRO A 40 3.97 20.51 -5.76
N VAL A 41 2.66 20.23 -5.75
CA VAL A 41 2.13 18.86 -5.90
C VAL A 41 2.06 18.48 -7.37
N VAL A 42 2.81 17.46 -7.77
CA VAL A 42 2.73 16.85 -9.09
C VAL A 42 1.88 15.58 -9.02
N TRP A 43 0.91 15.49 -9.92
CA TRP A 43 0.00 14.36 -10.00
C TRP A 43 -0.39 14.06 -11.44
N THR A 44 -0.89 12.86 -11.72
CA THR A 44 -1.30 12.47 -13.07
C THR A 44 -2.78 12.18 -13.13
N TRP A 45 -3.46 12.63 -14.18
CA TRP A 45 -4.86 12.33 -14.46
C TRP A 45 -4.98 11.27 -15.55
N LEU A 46 -5.69 10.17 -15.27
CA LEU A 46 -5.99 9.10 -16.21
C LEU A 46 -7.50 9.10 -16.49
N PRO A 47 -7.96 9.62 -17.65
CA PRO A 47 -9.39 9.76 -17.92
C PRO A 47 -10.09 8.40 -18.08
N VAL A 48 -9.40 7.41 -18.65
CA VAL A 48 -9.88 6.02 -18.69
C VAL A 48 -9.78 5.41 -17.30
N GLY A 49 -10.93 5.07 -16.72
CA GLY A 49 -11.04 4.58 -15.34
C GLY A 49 -10.99 5.68 -14.28
N LYS A 50 -10.89 6.97 -14.67
CA LYS A 50 -10.88 8.14 -13.77
C LYS A 50 -9.92 7.96 -12.58
N ARG A 51 -8.66 7.67 -12.86
CA ARG A 51 -7.65 7.42 -11.81
C ARG A 51 -6.68 8.59 -11.69
N SER A 52 -6.10 8.75 -10.51
CA SER A 52 -5.04 9.72 -10.26
C SER A 52 -3.90 9.13 -9.45
N ASN A 53 -2.67 9.62 -9.67
CA ASN A 53 -1.51 9.29 -8.85
C ASN A 53 -0.79 10.59 -8.45
N ILE A 54 -0.57 10.80 -7.16
CA ILE A 54 0.27 11.86 -6.59
C ILE A 54 1.65 11.25 -6.34
N ALA A 55 2.67 11.78 -7.01
CA ALA A 55 3.93 11.06 -7.20
C ALA A 55 5.06 11.61 -6.32
N PHE A 56 5.23 11.04 -5.12
CA PHE A 56 6.30 11.37 -4.17
C PHE A 56 6.33 12.88 -3.86
N PRO A 57 5.25 13.45 -3.31
CA PRO A 57 5.20 14.87 -3.03
C PRO A 57 6.26 15.24 -1.99
N ARG A 58 6.91 16.39 -2.20
CA ARG A 58 7.80 17.03 -1.23
C ARG A 58 7.25 18.42 -0.96
N LEU A 59 6.61 18.60 0.19
CA LEU A 59 5.91 19.83 0.51
C LEU A 59 6.61 20.58 1.65
N PRO A 60 6.64 21.93 1.61
CA PRO A 60 7.11 22.72 2.75
C PRO A 60 6.24 22.45 3.98
N GLY A 61 6.84 22.09 5.12
CA GLY A 61 6.10 21.50 6.24
C GLY A 61 4.94 22.33 6.79
N GLN A 62 5.08 23.66 6.90
CA GLN A 62 4.00 24.53 7.38
C GLN A 62 2.92 24.81 6.30
N GLU A 63 3.28 24.78 5.02
CA GLU A 63 2.41 25.14 3.89
C GLU A 63 1.82 23.92 3.17
N ALA A 64 2.14 22.70 3.61
CA ALA A 64 1.70 21.47 2.96
C ALA A 64 0.17 21.34 2.90
N GLY A 65 -0.54 21.78 3.94
CA GLY A 65 -2.02 21.73 4.01
C GLY A 65 -2.69 22.47 2.85
N PRO A 66 -2.47 23.79 2.69
CA PRO A 66 -3.03 24.56 1.59
C PRO A 66 -2.76 23.98 0.19
N TYR A 67 -1.57 23.40 -0.05
CA TYR A 67 -1.28 22.76 -1.34
C TYR A 67 -2.08 21.47 -1.58
N LEU A 68 -2.34 20.70 -0.51
CA LEU A 68 -3.23 19.55 -0.58
C LEU A 68 -4.69 19.98 -0.75
N ASP A 69 -5.10 21.11 -0.20
CA ASP A 69 -6.44 21.67 -0.43
C ASP A 69 -6.64 22.05 -1.91
N LEU A 70 -5.65 22.68 -2.54
CA LEU A 70 -5.67 22.97 -3.99
C LEU A 70 -5.77 21.69 -4.84
N LEU A 71 -5.12 20.60 -4.42
CA LEU A 71 -5.24 19.31 -5.08
C LEU A 71 -6.67 18.76 -4.93
N MET A 72 -7.25 18.84 -3.74
CA MET A 72 -8.62 18.36 -3.48
C MET A 72 -9.66 19.18 -4.26
N ASP A 73 -9.46 20.49 -4.41
CA ASP A 73 -10.29 21.34 -5.27
C ASP A 73 -10.17 20.91 -6.75
N ALA A 74 -8.96 20.59 -7.23
CA ALA A 74 -8.79 20.08 -8.60
C ALA A 74 -9.47 18.71 -8.81
N PHE A 75 -9.54 17.86 -7.78
CA PHE A 75 -10.32 16.62 -7.83
C PHE A 75 -11.83 16.88 -7.82
N ARG A 76 -12.31 17.97 -7.21
CA ARG A 76 -13.74 18.34 -7.24
C ARG A 76 -14.23 18.63 -8.66
N ASP A 77 -13.40 19.28 -9.47
CA ASP A 77 -13.71 19.58 -10.87
C ASP A 77 -13.72 18.33 -11.76
N ALA A 78 -12.86 17.35 -11.43
CA ALA A 78 -12.74 16.09 -12.15
C ALA A 78 -12.61 14.89 -11.18
N PRO A 79 -13.73 14.40 -10.62
CA PRO A 79 -13.76 13.31 -9.65
C PRO A 79 -12.97 12.05 -10.07
N PRO A 80 -11.89 11.68 -9.34
CA PRO A 80 -11.28 10.37 -9.52
C PRO A 80 -12.17 9.29 -8.89
N THR A 81 -12.32 8.15 -9.57
CA THR A 81 -12.80 6.91 -8.94
C THR A 81 -11.77 6.36 -7.97
N SER A 82 -10.48 6.63 -8.21
CA SER A 82 -9.42 6.34 -7.24
C SER A 82 -8.24 7.31 -7.39
N ALA A 83 -7.70 7.83 -6.29
CA ALA A 83 -6.44 8.56 -6.30
C ALA A 83 -5.42 7.95 -5.31
N GLY A 84 -4.24 7.60 -5.78
CA GLY A 84 -3.16 7.08 -4.94
C GLY A 84 -2.09 8.14 -4.67
N CYS A 85 -1.76 8.41 -3.41
CA CYS A 85 -0.59 9.18 -3.04
C CYS A 85 0.56 8.24 -2.68
N TRP A 86 1.69 8.36 -3.36
CA TRP A 86 2.90 7.56 -3.12
C TRP A 86 3.96 8.42 -2.48
N SER A 87 4.66 7.90 -1.48
CA SER A 87 5.78 8.60 -0.84
C SER A 87 6.92 7.66 -0.45
N LEU A 88 8.09 8.25 -0.26
CA LEU A 88 9.23 7.59 0.37
C LEU A 88 9.00 7.44 1.87
N ASP A 89 9.87 6.68 2.55
CA ASP A 89 9.92 6.59 4.00
C ASP A 89 11.27 7.16 4.50
N PRO A 90 11.27 8.24 5.32
CA PRO A 90 10.10 8.96 5.82
C PRO A 90 9.40 9.79 4.72
N PRO A 91 8.09 10.06 4.86
CA PRO A 91 7.40 11.01 3.99
C PRO A 91 7.85 12.46 4.25
N GLU A 92 7.68 13.32 3.24
CA GLU A 92 8.08 14.73 3.30
C GLU A 92 6.89 15.67 2.97
N PRO A 93 6.29 16.36 3.95
CA PRO A 93 6.69 16.41 5.37
C PRO A 93 6.37 15.12 6.12
N ALA A 94 6.98 14.97 7.31
CA ALA A 94 6.79 13.79 8.15
C ALA A 94 5.30 13.57 8.54
N ASP A 95 4.49 14.63 8.58
CA ASP A 95 3.07 14.59 8.87
C ASP A 95 2.18 14.46 7.62
N LEU A 96 2.75 14.19 6.42
CA LEU A 96 1.98 14.04 5.19
C LEU A 96 0.83 13.03 5.32
N GLY A 97 1.08 11.90 5.99
CA GLY A 97 0.05 10.90 6.26
C GLY A 97 -1.13 11.47 7.06
N VAL A 98 -0.86 12.26 8.09
CA VAL A 98 -1.89 12.95 8.90
C VAL A 98 -2.77 13.82 8.01
N ARG A 99 -2.14 14.63 7.16
CA ARG A 99 -2.82 15.60 6.29
C ARG A 99 -3.68 14.91 5.22
N LEU A 100 -3.22 13.78 4.69
CA LEU A 100 -3.96 12.98 3.72
C LEU A 100 -5.17 12.30 4.38
N LEU A 101 -5.00 11.71 5.57
CA LEU A 101 -6.10 11.08 6.30
C LEU A 101 -7.20 12.09 6.65
N ALA A 102 -6.82 13.29 7.11
CA ALA A 102 -7.76 14.37 7.38
C ALA A 102 -8.59 14.79 6.15
N ARG A 103 -8.07 14.57 4.94
CA ARG A 103 -8.72 14.86 3.64
C ARG A 103 -9.41 13.66 3.00
N GLY A 104 -9.63 12.59 3.76
CA GLY A 104 -10.40 11.44 3.29
C GLY A 104 -9.60 10.36 2.58
N PHE A 105 -8.27 10.49 2.46
CA PHE A 105 -7.45 9.36 2.07
C PHE A 105 -7.44 8.29 3.17
N GLN A 106 -7.22 7.06 2.76
CA GLN A 106 -7.12 5.88 3.61
C GLN A 106 -5.68 5.35 3.57
N PRO A 107 -5.17 4.73 4.65
CA PRO A 107 -3.89 4.05 4.61
C PRO A 107 -3.86 3.00 3.49
N GLY A 108 -2.79 3.00 2.71
CA GLY A 108 -2.53 2.01 1.68
C GLY A 108 -1.53 0.94 2.10
N TRP A 109 -1.22 0.07 1.16
CA TRP A 109 -0.12 -0.88 1.31
C TRP A 109 1.23 -0.16 1.28
N ARG A 110 2.25 -0.78 1.88
CA ARG A 110 3.62 -0.24 1.91
C ARG A 110 4.46 -0.87 0.80
N PRO A 111 4.95 -0.10 -0.18
CA PRO A 111 5.87 -0.63 -1.17
C PRO A 111 7.19 -1.06 -0.54
N HIS A 112 7.65 -2.27 -0.86
CA HIS A 112 8.93 -2.76 -0.36
C HIS A 112 10.01 -2.63 -1.42
N TRP A 113 10.89 -1.64 -1.28
CA TRP A 113 11.91 -1.33 -2.27
C TRP A 113 13.06 -2.33 -2.21
N MET A 114 13.41 -2.89 -3.37
CA MET A 114 14.54 -3.81 -3.51
C MET A 114 15.43 -3.38 -4.68
N VAL A 115 16.74 -3.63 -4.54
CA VAL A 115 17.75 -3.32 -5.55
C VAL A 115 18.71 -4.48 -5.74
N ALA A 116 19.16 -4.70 -6.98
CA ALA A 116 20.30 -5.55 -7.30
C ALA A 116 21.36 -4.73 -8.06
N ASP A 117 22.62 -4.87 -7.66
CA ASP A 117 23.75 -4.48 -8.49
C ASP A 117 23.95 -5.56 -9.57
N LEU A 118 23.77 -5.18 -10.83
CA LEU A 118 23.69 -6.10 -11.97
C LEU A 118 25.03 -6.76 -12.33
N ASP A 119 26.15 -6.20 -11.87
CA ASP A 119 27.49 -6.73 -12.13
C ASP A 119 28.07 -7.47 -10.92
N LYS A 120 27.67 -7.10 -9.70
CA LYS A 120 28.18 -7.73 -8.47
C LYS A 120 27.25 -8.79 -7.90
N ASP A 121 25.96 -8.52 -7.85
CA ASP A 121 25.03 -9.27 -7.01
C ASP A 121 24.11 -10.19 -7.81
N LEU A 122 23.89 -9.90 -9.10
CA LEU A 122 22.94 -10.65 -9.93
C LEU A 122 23.34 -12.13 -10.06
N ARG A 123 22.49 -13.00 -9.52
CA ARG A 123 22.68 -14.45 -9.59
C ARG A 123 22.06 -15.00 -10.86
N GLU A 124 22.91 -15.52 -11.75
CA GLU A 124 22.51 -16.01 -13.07
C GLU A 124 22.14 -17.50 -13.11
N GLU A 125 22.35 -18.23 -12.01
CA GLU A 125 22.04 -19.66 -11.86
C GLU A 125 20.54 -19.89 -11.69
N VAL A 126 19.78 -19.65 -12.76
CA VAL A 126 18.34 -19.91 -12.83
C VAL A 126 18.08 -21.03 -13.82
N THR A 127 17.47 -22.12 -13.34
CA THR A 127 16.96 -23.18 -14.22
C THR A 127 15.69 -22.71 -14.92
N PHE A 128 15.73 -22.68 -16.25
CA PHE A 128 14.56 -22.36 -17.06
C PHE A 128 13.69 -23.62 -17.17
N PRO A 129 12.37 -23.53 -16.87
CA PRO A 129 11.44 -24.62 -17.11
C PRO A 129 11.48 -25.12 -18.56
N PRO A 130 11.35 -26.43 -18.80
CA PRO A 130 11.26 -26.97 -20.15
C PRO A 130 10.13 -26.30 -20.94
N GLY A 131 10.39 -25.96 -22.21
CA GLY A 131 9.42 -25.31 -23.09
C GLY A 131 9.11 -23.84 -22.77
N LEU A 132 9.77 -23.24 -21.76
CA LEU A 132 9.62 -21.82 -21.48
C LEU A 132 10.37 -20.98 -22.52
N GLU A 133 9.62 -20.15 -23.23
CA GLU A 133 10.14 -19.11 -24.12
C GLU A 133 9.91 -17.74 -23.49
N ILE A 134 10.94 -16.89 -23.45
CA ILE A 134 10.82 -15.49 -23.04
C ILE A 134 11.30 -14.62 -24.19
N THR A 135 10.41 -13.78 -24.71
CA THR A 135 10.72 -12.91 -25.86
C THR A 135 10.43 -11.45 -25.52
N ALA A 136 11.27 -10.55 -26.04
CA ALA A 136 10.98 -9.12 -26.06
C ALA A 136 9.68 -8.88 -26.85
N ASP A 137 8.76 -8.09 -26.30
CA ASP A 137 7.46 -7.82 -26.90
C ASP A 137 6.93 -6.44 -26.52
N LYS A 138 6.67 -5.59 -27.52
CA LYS A 138 6.07 -4.26 -27.37
C LYS A 138 4.74 -4.10 -28.10
N VAL A 139 4.15 -5.18 -28.62
CA VAL A 139 3.00 -5.07 -29.53
C VAL A 139 1.80 -5.88 -29.06
N THR A 140 2.01 -6.96 -28.31
CA THR A 140 0.94 -7.87 -27.92
C THR A 140 0.12 -7.27 -26.78
N SER A 141 -1.16 -6.94 -27.01
CA SER A 141 -2.04 -6.59 -25.90
C SER A 141 -2.25 -7.81 -25.00
N LEU A 142 -2.16 -7.60 -23.68
CA LEU A 142 -2.37 -8.64 -22.67
C LEU A 142 -3.75 -8.55 -22.02
N SER A 143 -4.54 -7.52 -22.34
CA SER A 143 -5.84 -7.24 -21.73
C SER A 143 -6.82 -8.43 -21.78
N GLY A 144 -6.72 -9.28 -22.81
CA GLY A 144 -7.52 -10.49 -22.97
C GLY A 144 -6.98 -11.76 -22.28
N VAL A 145 -5.82 -11.70 -21.62
CA VAL A 145 -5.25 -12.85 -20.91
C VAL A 145 -5.86 -12.94 -19.51
N ALA A 146 -6.88 -13.79 -19.38
CA ALA A 146 -7.56 -14.03 -18.11
C ALA A 146 -6.58 -14.37 -16.97
N ASP A 147 -6.84 -13.82 -15.79
CA ASP A 147 -6.11 -14.03 -14.54
C ASP A 147 -4.63 -13.59 -14.52
N LEU A 148 -4.14 -12.95 -15.58
CA LEU A 148 -2.78 -12.40 -15.59
C LEU A 148 -2.74 -11.06 -14.84
N PRO A 149 -2.00 -10.95 -13.72
CA PRO A 149 -1.89 -9.69 -13.00
C PRO A 149 -1.26 -8.60 -13.89
N TYR A 150 -1.81 -7.39 -13.78
CA TYR A 150 -1.38 -6.20 -14.53
C TYR A 150 -1.52 -6.31 -16.06
N ALA A 151 -2.31 -7.26 -16.55
CA ALA A 151 -2.61 -7.43 -17.98
C ALA A 151 -3.27 -6.20 -18.62
N TRP A 152 -3.94 -5.37 -17.82
CA TRP A 152 -4.55 -4.09 -18.22
C TRP A 152 -3.52 -2.96 -18.38
N SER A 153 -2.31 -3.11 -17.85
CA SER A 153 -1.27 -2.10 -17.94
C SER A 153 -0.51 -2.25 -19.25
N GLU A 154 -0.72 -1.30 -20.15
CA GLU A 154 -0.10 -1.28 -21.46
C GLU A 154 1.10 -0.32 -21.55
N VAL A 155 1.54 0.27 -20.42
CA VAL A 155 2.52 1.38 -20.34
C VAL A 155 3.79 1.12 -21.14
N LEU A 156 4.16 -0.15 -21.24
CA LEU A 156 5.40 -0.62 -21.86
C LEU A 156 5.23 -1.09 -23.31
N LEU A 157 4.07 -0.82 -23.94
CA LEU A 157 3.77 -1.13 -25.35
C LEU A 157 4.20 -0.04 -26.34
N GLN A 158 4.30 1.22 -25.93
CA GLN A 158 4.52 2.31 -26.88
C GLN A 158 5.99 2.41 -27.34
N GLU A 159 6.18 2.82 -28.60
CA GLU A 159 7.46 3.35 -29.08
C GLU A 159 7.63 4.80 -28.64
N GLY A 160 8.81 5.06 -28.10
CA GLY A 160 9.18 6.26 -27.37
C GLY A 160 10.08 5.90 -26.19
N GLU A 161 11.38 5.66 -26.33
CA GLU A 161 12.31 5.30 -27.41
C GLU A 161 13.62 5.08 -26.58
N ALA A 162 14.30 3.94 -26.68
CA ALA A 162 15.41 3.48 -25.81
C ALA A 162 15.13 3.11 -24.34
N LEU A 163 14.16 3.72 -23.63
CA LEU A 163 14.05 3.56 -22.17
C LEU A 163 13.23 2.35 -21.68
N THR A 164 12.26 1.85 -22.44
CA THR A 164 11.39 0.75 -21.97
C THR A 164 11.57 -0.54 -22.75
N GLN A 165 11.31 -1.67 -22.08
CA GLN A 165 11.16 -2.97 -22.72
C GLN A 165 10.20 -3.85 -21.90
N ARG A 166 9.34 -4.62 -22.57
CA ARG A 166 8.55 -5.68 -21.95
C ARG A 166 8.96 -7.04 -22.51
N PHE A 167 8.86 -8.06 -21.68
CA PHE A 167 9.06 -9.45 -22.03
C PHE A 167 7.80 -10.25 -21.74
N ILE A 168 7.50 -11.22 -22.61
CA ILE A 168 6.40 -12.16 -22.44
C ILE A 168 6.96 -13.56 -22.31
N ALA A 169 6.48 -14.30 -21.31
CA ALA A 169 6.74 -15.71 -21.12
C ALA A 169 5.66 -16.56 -21.81
N ARG A 170 6.07 -17.57 -22.58
CA ARG A 170 5.20 -18.55 -23.22
C ARG A 170 5.61 -19.98 -22.91
N ILE A 171 4.63 -20.87 -22.81
CA ILE A 171 4.81 -22.33 -22.84
C ILE A 171 3.80 -22.87 -23.84
N ASP A 172 4.25 -23.68 -24.81
CA ASP A 172 3.42 -24.23 -25.88
C ASP A 172 2.60 -23.14 -26.62
N GLY A 173 3.23 -22.00 -26.88
CA GLY A 173 2.61 -20.82 -27.53
C GLY A 173 1.65 -20.01 -26.65
N LYS A 174 1.26 -20.50 -25.47
CA LYS A 174 0.36 -19.81 -24.54
C LYS A 174 1.11 -18.78 -23.70
N ILE A 175 0.60 -17.54 -23.64
CA ILE A 175 1.13 -16.50 -22.74
C ILE A 175 0.81 -16.87 -21.29
N ILE A 176 1.85 -16.91 -20.46
CA ILE A 176 1.76 -17.32 -19.05
C ILE A 176 2.34 -16.31 -18.07
N GLY A 177 3.02 -15.28 -18.55
CA GLY A 177 3.63 -14.26 -17.70
C GLY A 177 4.22 -13.10 -18.49
N GLN A 178 4.58 -12.05 -17.77
CA GLN A 178 5.23 -10.86 -18.31
C GLN A 178 6.22 -10.24 -17.31
N SER A 179 7.12 -9.43 -17.83
CA SER A 179 7.91 -8.48 -17.04
C SER A 179 8.20 -7.23 -17.87
N GLY A 180 8.39 -6.12 -17.17
CA GLY A 180 8.65 -4.82 -17.77
C GLY A 180 9.86 -4.15 -17.16
N VAL A 181 10.54 -3.31 -17.93
CA VAL A 181 11.58 -2.41 -17.45
C VAL A 181 11.38 -1.01 -18.01
N LEU A 182 11.60 -0.02 -17.15
CA LEU A 182 11.76 1.39 -17.47
C LEU A 182 13.14 1.83 -16.97
N CYS A 183 14.00 2.19 -17.90
CA CYS A 183 15.36 2.62 -17.68
C CYS A 183 15.42 4.15 -17.57
N THR A 184 15.86 4.68 -16.43
CA THR A 184 16.11 6.12 -16.22
C THR A 184 17.56 6.32 -15.76
N ASP A 185 17.77 6.79 -14.54
CA ASP A 185 18.98 6.70 -13.73
C ASP A 185 19.21 5.29 -13.15
N VAL A 186 18.13 4.53 -12.94
CA VAL A 186 18.10 3.09 -12.60
C VAL A 186 17.20 2.31 -13.56
N ALA A 187 17.33 0.98 -13.59
CA ALA A 187 16.40 0.11 -14.32
C ALA A 187 15.26 -0.34 -13.41
N GLY A 188 14.13 0.39 -13.44
CA GLY A 188 12.93 0.04 -12.70
C GLY A 188 12.18 -1.11 -13.35
N LEU A 189 12.03 -2.23 -12.63
CA LEU A 189 11.26 -3.39 -13.07
C LEU A 189 9.80 -3.25 -12.62
N TYR A 190 8.89 -3.46 -13.56
CA TYR A 190 7.44 -3.33 -13.37
C TYR A 190 6.70 -4.55 -13.90
N ASN A 191 5.46 -4.74 -13.46
CA ASN A 191 4.51 -5.71 -13.99
C ASN A 191 5.08 -7.15 -14.08
N VAL A 192 5.97 -7.54 -13.17
CA VAL A 192 6.49 -8.92 -13.13
C VAL A 192 5.38 -9.83 -12.62
N SER A 193 4.80 -10.64 -13.50
CA SER A 193 3.66 -11.48 -13.16
C SER A 193 3.64 -12.81 -13.90
N VAL A 194 3.05 -13.82 -13.24
CA VAL A 194 2.87 -15.17 -13.77
C VAL A 194 1.46 -15.63 -13.42
N LEU A 195 0.79 -16.26 -14.39
CA LEU A 195 -0.53 -16.87 -14.21
C LEU A 195 -0.52 -17.81 -12.99
N PRO A 196 -1.59 -17.81 -12.15
CA PRO A 196 -1.66 -18.63 -10.95
C PRO A 196 -1.27 -20.10 -11.15
N ALA A 197 -1.78 -20.76 -12.19
CA ALA A 197 -1.50 -22.17 -12.52
C ALA A 197 -0.03 -22.48 -12.89
N TYR A 198 0.77 -21.45 -13.13
CA TYR A 198 2.18 -21.54 -13.54
C TYR A 198 3.14 -20.99 -12.48
N ARG A 199 2.63 -20.54 -11.31
CA ARG A 199 3.46 -20.07 -10.20
C ARG A 199 4.28 -21.20 -9.57
N SER A 200 5.29 -20.81 -8.79
CA SER A 200 6.17 -21.73 -8.06
C SER A 200 7.00 -22.69 -8.94
N LYS A 201 7.09 -22.43 -10.25
CA LYS A 201 7.88 -23.21 -11.22
C LYS A 201 9.15 -22.51 -11.69
N GLY A 202 9.53 -21.39 -11.08
CA GLY A 202 10.74 -20.63 -11.46
C GLY A 202 10.56 -19.62 -12.60
N ILE A 203 9.36 -19.51 -13.20
CA ILE A 203 9.09 -18.59 -14.33
C ILE A 203 9.29 -17.12 -13.94
N GLY A 204 8.83 -16.72 -12.75
CA GLY A 204 9.06 -15.35 -12.27
C GLY A 204 10.55 -15.00 -12.16
N LYS A 205 11.37 -15.95 -11.69
CA LYS A 205 12.84 -15.79 -11.66
C LYS A 205 13.43 -15.63 -13.04
N ALA A 206 12.98 -16.45 -14.00
CA ALA A 206 13.44 -16.39 -15.37
C ALA A 206 13.09 -15.04 -16.04
N LEU A 207 11.85 -14.57 -15.88
CA LEU A 207 11.42 -13.26 -16.37
C LEU A 207 12.25 -12.12 -15.77
N THR A 208 12.44 -12.11 -14.45
CA THR A 208 13.26 -11.09 -13.77
C THR A 208 14.71 -11.14 -14.28
N LEU A 209 15.33 -12.32 -14.37
CA LEU A 209 16.70 -12.47 -14.84
C LEU A 209 16.89 -11.95 -16.27
N VAL A 210 15.97 -12.32 -17.20
CA VAL A 210 16.01 -11.82 -18.58
C VAL A 210 15.89 -10.29 -18.62
N THR A 211 15.02 -9.73 -17.79
CA THR A 211 14.84 -8.28 -17.70
C THR A 211 16.09 -7.58 -17.13
N CYS A 212 16.72 -8.16 -16.11
CA CYS A 212 17.99 -7.67 -15.54
C CYS A 212 19.14 -7.75 -16.55
N ARG A 213 19.26 -8.83 -17.31
CA ARG A 213 20.27 -8.97 -18.37
C ARG A 213 20.09 -7.88 -19.44
N PHE A 214 18.87 -7.65 -19.89
CA PHE A 214 18.58 -6.57 -20.83
C PHE A 214 19.01 -5.20 -20.28
N ALA A 215 18.70 -4.89 -19.02
CA ALA A 215 19.12 -3.63 -18.40
C ALA A 215 20.65 -3.51 -18.33
N ARG A 216 21.34 -4.58 -17.93
CA ARG A 216 22.81 -4.63 -17.88
C ARG A 216 23.44 -4.43 -19.25
N ASP A 217 22.91 -5.07 -20.28
CA ASP A 217 23.38 -4.93 -21.67
C ASP A 217 23.17 -3.50 -22.21
N LYS A 218 22.25 -2.74 -21.61
CA LYS A 218 22.04 -1.31 -21.86
C LYS A 218 22.94 -0.39 -21.01
N GLY A 219 23.84 -0.95 -20.22
CA GLY A 219 24.81 -0.22 -19.39
C GLY A 219 24.29 0.17 -18.00
N TYR A 220 23.13 -0.35 -17.57
CA TYR A 220 22.61 -0.05 -16.23
C TYR A 220 23.34 -0.87 -15.17
N ARG A 221 23.73 -0.20 -14.10
CA ARG A 221 24.36 -0.82 -12.93
C ARG A 221 23.34 -1.39 -11.94
N TYR A 222 22.21 -0.73 -11.76
CA TYR A 222 21.23 -1.07 -10.74
C TYR A 222 19.86 -1.37 -11.35
N ALA A 223 19.29 -2.50 -10.95
CA ALA A 223 17.88 -2.83 -11.18
C ALA A 223 17.09 -2.67 -9.88
N THR A 224 15.93 -2.03 -9.94
CA THR A 224 15.09 -1.73 -8.78
C THR A 224 13.67 -2.20 -8.99
N LEU A 225 12.95 -2.55 -7.92
CA LEU A 225 11.53 -2.91 -7.95
C LEU A 225 10.86 -2.66 -6.61
N ASN A 226 9.53 -2.68 -6.58
CA ASN A 226 8.80 -3.00 -5.34
C ASN A 226 8.40 -4.47 -5.32
N ALA A 227 8.60 -5.12 -4.18
CA ALA A 227 8.20 -6.51 -3.99
C ALA A 227 6.86 -6.60 -3.26
N SER A 228 5.99 -7.48 -3.75
CA SER A 228 4.90 -8.02 -2.91
C SER A 228 5.47 -8.96 -1.84
N GLY A 229 4.69 -9.24 -0.80
CA GLY A 229 5.07 -10.19 0.25
C GLY A 229 5.56 -11.54 -0.31
N ASP A 230 4.81 -12.11 -1.25
CA ASP A 230 5.16 -13.37 -1.93
C ASP A 230 6.37 -13.23 -2.86
N GLY A 231 6.54 -12.05 -3.50
CA GLY A 231 7.60 -11.79 -4.47
C GLY A 231 8.99 -11.64 -3.84
N ARG A 232 9.07 -11.17 -2.58
CA ARG A 232 10.36 -10.86 -1.91
C ARG A 232 11.36 -12.01 -1.94
N ARG A 233 10.90 -13.25 -1.68
CA ARG A 233 11.76 -14.44 -1.67
C ARG A 233 12.39 -14.71 -3.04
N ILE A 234 11.64 -14.49 -4.12
CA ILE A 234 12.10 -14.68 -5.49
C ILE A 234 13.24 -13.70 -5.80
N TYR A 235 13.08 -12.43 -5.44
CA TYR A 235 14.07 -11.41 -5.72
C TYR A 235 15.36 -11.59 -4.91
N ASN A 236 15.25 -11.97 -3.63
CA ASN A 236 16.42 -12.33 -2.80
C ASN A 236 17.26 -13.47 -3.43
N GLN A 237 16.61 -14.45 -4.05
CA GLN A 237 17.31 -15.55 -4.72
C GLN A 237 18.08 -15.09 -5.96
N LEU A 238 17.71 -13.96 -6.56
CA LEU A 238 18.38 -13.36 -7.72
C LEU A 238 19.46 -12.32 -7.32
N GLY A 239 19.65 -12.07 -6.03
CA GLY A 239 20.63 -11.10 -5.54
C GLY A 239 20.06 -9.71 -5.22
N PHE A 240 18.75 -9.52 -5.32
CA PHE A 240 18.14 -8.28 -4.83
C PHE A 240 18.19 -8.24 -3.30
N ARG A 241 18.49 -7.06 -2.75
CA ARG A 241 18.42 -6.76 -1.32
C ARG A 241 17.39 -5.67 -1.05
N SER A 242 16.83 -5.67 0.16
CA SER A 242 15.93 -4.61 0.60
C SER A 242 16.69 -3.31 0.88
N ILE A 243 16.08 -2.17 0.52
CA ILE A 243 16.59 -0.82 0.79
C ILE A 243 15.55 0.08 1.47
N GLY A 244 14.53 -0.53 2.06
CA GLY A 244 13.48 0.18 2.80
C GLY A 244 12.09 -0.01 2.21
N ASP A 245 11.14 0.70 2.81
CA ASP A 245 9.74 0.70 2.39
C ASP A 245 9.33 2.10 1.92
N GLY A 246 8.14 2.20 1.34
CA GLY A 246 7.46 3.46 1.08
C GLY A 246 6.11 3.52 1.79
N TRP A 247 5.38 4.57 1.47
CA TRP A 247 4.00 4.75 1.89
C TRP A 247 3.09 4.91 0.68
N THR A 248 1.89 4.34 0.77
CA THR A 248 0.78 4.74 -0.09
C THR A 248 -0.43 5.14 0.74
N TRP A 249 -1.21 6.07 0.22
CA TRP A 249 -2.53 6.43 0.73
C TRP A 249 -3.50 6.48 -0.45
N TRP A 250 -4.75 6.06 -0.24
CA TRP A 250 -5.72 5.91 -1.31
C TRP A 250 -7.00 6.64 -1.01
N LEU A 251 -7.48 7.39 -1.98
CA LEU A 251 -8.82 7.98 -2.00
C LEU A 251 -9.67 7.08 -2.90
N MET A 252 -10.62 6.33 -2.32
CA MET A 252 -11.43 5.32 -3.03
C MET A 252 -12.91 5.31 -2.65
N ASN A 253 -13.32 6.17 -1.71
CA ASN A 253 -14.70 6.24 -1.25
C ASN A 253 -15.45 7.37 -1.96
N ASP A 254 -16.79 7.31 -1.95
CA ASP A 254 -17.66 8.35 -2.51
C ASP A 254 -17.85 9.56 -1.57
N ARG A 255 -17.22 9.55 -0.38
CA ARG A 255 -17.33 10.58 0.68
C ARG A 255 -16.19 11.62 0.67
N TRP A 256 -15.48 11.70 -0.45
CA TRP A 256 -14.15 12.30 -0.58
C TRP A 256 -14.10 13.84 -0.43
N LEU A 257 -15.20 14.49 -0.04
CA LEU A 257 -15.31 15.93 0.22
C LEU A 257 -16.21 16.31 1.41
N ASP A 258 -16.61 15.35 2.26
CA ASP A 258 -17.55 15.60 3.37
C ASP A 258 -16.93 16.38 4.54
N ASN A 259 -15.61 16.26 4.74
CA ASN A 259 -14.93 16.95 5.82
C ASN A 259 -14.87 18.47 5.57
N THR A 260 -15.41 19.25 6.51
CA THR A 260 -15.29 20.72 6.48
C THR A 260 -13.85 21.16 6.80
N PRO A 261 -13.44 22.40 6.45
CA PRO A 261 -12.14 22.93 6.84
C PRO A 261 -11.84 22.84 8.34
N GLU A 262 -12.86 23.03 9.19
CA GLU A 262 -12.76 22.89 10.64
C GLU A 262 -12.50 21.44 11.06
N MET A 263 -13.20 20.48 10.45
CA MET A 263 -12.97 19.04 10.70
C MET A 263 -11.57 18.61 10.23
N ILE A 264 -11.10 19.13 9.09
CA ILE A 264 -9.73 18.88 8.61
C ILE A 264 -8.72 19.41 9.62
N ALA A 265 -8.88 20.64 10.10
CA ALA A 265 -7.97 21.24 11.09
C ALA A 265 -7.95 20.45 12.42
N LEU A 266 -9.13 20.05 12.90
CA LEU A 266 -9.28 19.22 14.10
C LEU A 266 -8.59 17.85 13.93
N ALA A 267 -8.86 17.16 12.82
CA ALA A 267 -8.26 15.86 12.52
C ALA A 267 -6.73 15.96 12.40
N GLU A 268 -6.21 17.00 11.74
CA GLU A 268 -4.76 17.15 11.64
C GLU A 268 -4.10 17.44 13.00
N ALA A 269 -4.74 18.24 13.86
CA ALA A 269 -4.23 18.53 15.20
C ALA A 269 -4.21 17.28 16.09
N ILE A 270 -5.27 16.47 16.03
CA ILE A 270 -5.36 15.15 16.67
C ILE A 270 -4.28 14.21 16.13
N GLY A 271 -4.12 14.14 14.81
CA GLY A 271 -3.12 13.27 14.21
C GLY A 271 -1.67 13.69 14.48
N ARG A 272 -1.44 14.94 14.87
CA ARG A 272 -0.14 15.47 15.31
C ARG A 272 0.09 15.37 16.82
N GLY A 273 -0.88 14.88 17.60
CA GLY A 273 -0.74 14.81 19.06
C GLY A 273 -0.88 16.16 19.77
N ALA A 274 -1.48 17.16 19.13
CA ALA A 274 -1.57 18.53 19.64
C ALA A 274 -3.02 19.07 19.60
N PRO A 275 -3.97 18.45 20.33
CA PRO A 275 -5.39 18.83 20.30
C PRO A 275 -5.72 20.02 21.22
N ASP A 276 -4.76 20.52 22.00
CA ASP A 276 -4.99 21.53 23.03
C ASP A 276 -5.56 22.83 22.46
N GLY A 277 -6.57 23.38 23.14
CA GLY A 277 -7.20 24.65 22.77
C GLY A 277 -8.19 24.57 21.60
N LEU A 278 -8.48 23.38 21.08
CA LEU A 278 -9.51 23.19 20.06
C LEU A 278 -10.90 23.21 20.68
N ALA A 279 -11.82 23.95 20.06
CA ALA A 279 -13.25 23.82 20.33
C ALA A 279 -13.78 22.62 19.53
N VAL A 280 -14.55 21.76 20.20
CA VAL A 280 -15.15 20.57 19.58
C VAL A 280 -16.60 20.44 20.03
N SER A 281 -17.48 20.07 19.09
CA SER A 281 -18.87 19.76 19.39
C SER A 281 -19.09 18.24 19.52
N GLU A 282 -20.23 17.83 20.09
CA GLU A 282 -20.62 16.42 20.14
C GLU A 282 -20.78 15.80 18.73
N ASP A 283 -21.20 16.61 17.75
CA ASP A 283 -21.26 16.20 16.34
C ASP A 283 -19.85 15.93 15.78
N ASP A 284 -18.88 16.80 16.06
CA ASP A 284 -17.49 16.60 15.61
C ASP A 284 -16.87 15.32 16.19
N LEU A 285 -17.18 15.00 17.46
CA LEU A 285 -16.66 13.79 18.13
C LEU A 285 -17.29 12.50 17.60
N SER A 286 -18.55 12.55 17.20
CA SER A 286 -19.31 11.37 16.77
C SER A 286 -19.27 11.13 15.26
N ARG A 287 -19.05 12.16 14.46
CA ARG A 287 -19.01 12.07 12.99
C ARG A 287 -17.69 11.45 12.49
N PRO A 288 -17.74 10.34 11.73
CA PRO A 288 -16.55 9.80 11.08
C PRO A 288 -16.00 10.78 10.02
N LEU A 289 -14.69 10.76 9.84
CA LEU A 289 -14.02 11.43 8.73
C LEU A 289 -14.46 10.83 7.39
N SER A 290 -14.24 11.57 6.29
CA SER A 290 -14.45 11.09 4.92
C SER A 290 -13.83 9.72 4.62
N ASN A 291 -12.72 9.37 5.28
CA ASN A 291 -12.07 8.07 5.11
C ASN A 291 -12.68 6.92 5.93
N GLY A 292 -13.70 7.21 6.75
CA GLY A 292 -14.41 6.28 7.62
C GLY A 292 -13.90 6.24 9.07
N MET A 293 -12.75 6.84 9.36
CA MET A 293 -12.17 6.81 10.70
C MET A 293 -12.90 7.76 11.65
N THR A 294 -13.15 7.32 12.87
CA THR A 294 -13.41 8.24 13.99
C THR A 294 -12.14 9.02 14.36
N LEU A 295 -12.28 10.12 15.09
CA LEU A 295 -11.13 10.87 15.62
C LEU A 295 -10.26 10.03 16.56
N LEU A 296 -10.87 9.11 17.32
CA LEU A 296 -10.14 8.17 18.19
C LEU A 296 -9.32 7.18 17.36
N GLU A 297 -9.92 6.59 16.31
CA GLU A 297 -9.19 5.68 15.41
C GLU A 297 -8.05 6.38 14.70
N LEU A 298 -8.22 7.64 14.30
CA LEU A 298 -7.15 8.45 13.73
C LEU A 298 -5.98 8.58 14.71
N ALA A 299 -6.26 8.97 15.97
CA ALA A 299 -5.24 9.13 17.00
C ALA A 299 -4.51 7.82 17.33
N VAL A 300 -5.25 6.70 17.43
CA VAL A 300 -4.71 5.35 17.68
C VAL A 300 -3.83 4.89 16.52
N HIS A 301 -4.31 5.06 15.28
CA HIS A 301 -3.58 4.70 14.06
C HIS A 301 -2.25 5.45 13.96
N LEU A 302 -2.28 6.76 14.27
CA LEU A 302 -1.10 7.63 14.23
C LEU A 302 -0.26 7.59 15.51
N ARG A 303 -0.59 6.70 16.47
CA ARG A 303 0.13 6.49 17.73
C ARG A 303 0.28 7.78 18.55
N GLN A 304 -0.82 8.53 18.70
CA GLN A 304 -0.85 9.81 19.42
C GLN A 304 -1.55 9.68 20.78
N PRO A 305 -0.86 9.21 21.84
CA PRO A 305 -1.48 8.98 23.16
C PRO A 305 -2.05 10.26 23.79
N ALA A 306 -1.41 11.41 23.59
CA ALA A 306 -1.90 12.69 24.10
C ALA A 306 -3.27 13.07 23.50
N SER A 307 -3.46 12.83 22.21
CA SER A 307 -4.75 13.05 21.56
C SER A 307 -5.80 12.02 21.95
N VAL A 308 -5.39 10.79 22.25
CA VAL A 308 -6.30 9.78 22.79
C VAL A 308 -6.80 10.23 24.16
N ASP A 309 -5.91 10.56 25.11
CA ASP A 309 -6.32 11.00 26.44
C ASP A 309 -7.20 12.27 26.37
N TRP A 310 -6.87 13.24 25.50
CA TRP A 310 -7.72 14.41 25.27
C TRP A 310 -9.13 14.05 24.79
N LEU A 311 -9.27 13.10 23.84
CA LEU A 311 -10.57 12.63 23.37
C LEU A 311 -11.37 11.94 24.48
N LEU A 312 -10.69 11.21 25.38
CA LEU A 312 -11.34 10.60 26.54
C LEU A 312 -11.88 11.68 27.50
N ASP A 313 -11.13 12.77 27.71
CA ASP A 313 -11.57 13.91 28.51
C ASP A 313 -12.79 14.63 27.87
N GLN A 314 -12.94 14.55 26.54
CA GLN A 314 -14.13 15.02 25.83
C GLN A 314 -15.31 14.01 25.88
N GLY A 315 -15.15 12.87 26.55
CA GLY A 315 -16.20 11.87 26.73
C GLY A 315 -16.25 10.78 25.65
N VAL A 316 -15.26 10.71 24.75
CA VAL A 316 -15.17 9.62 23.77
C VAL A 316 -14.73 8.34 24.50
N PRO A 317 -15.47 7.22 24.40
CA PRO A 317 -15.11 6.00 25.12
C PRO A 317 -13.90 5.30 24.49
N LEU A 318 -12.94 4.87 25.33
CA LEU A 318 -11.84 4.00 24.92
C LEU A 318 -12.35 2.57 24.69
N ARG A 319 -12.03 1.97 23.53
CA ARG A 319 -12.39 0.58 23.24
C ARG A 319 -11.20 -0.35 23.45
N PRO A 320 -11.41 -1.66 23.71
CA PRO A 320 -10.31 -2.60 23.93
C PRO A 320 -9.27 -2.59 22.81
N LEU A 321 -9.67 -2.70 21.53
CA LEU A 321 -8.70 -2.70 20.42
C LEU A 321 -7.83 -1.43 20.38
N ASP A 322 -8.39 -0.27 20.71
CA ASP A 322 -7.65 1.00 20.75
C ASP A 322 -6.55 0.96 21.80
N ALA A 323 -6.88 0.48 23.01
CA ALA A 323 -5.92 0.31 24.09
C ALA A 323 -4.83 -0.73 23.73
N TRP A 324 -5.22 -1.83 23.08
CA TRP A 324 -4.27 -2.84 22.59
C TRP A 324 -3.29 -2.25 21.59
N ASP A 325 -3.81 -1.52 20.61
CA ASP A 325 -3.02 -0.94 19.53
C ASP A 325 -2.03 0.10 20.08
N LEU A 326 -2.39 0.87 21.11
CA LEU A 326 -1.49 1.79 21.80
C LEU A 326 -0.46 1.10 22.73
N GLY A 327 -0.54 -0.23 22.89
CA GLY A 327 0.31 -0.98 23.81
C GLY A 327 -0.10 -0.87 25.28
N TRP A 328 -1.31 -0.35 25.56
CA TRP A 328 -1.84 -0.14 26.91
C TRP A 328 -2.53 -1.41 27.44
N LYS A 329 -1.75 -2.49 27.60
CA LYS A 329 -2.26 -3.82 28.01
C LYS A 329 -3.06 -3.77 29.32
N ASP A 330 -2.64 -2.96 30.29
CA ASP A 330 -3.36 -2.82 31.56
C ASP A 330 -4.74 -2.18 31.36
N ARG A 331 -4.85 -1.16 30.49
CA ARG A 331 -6.15 -0.55 30.15
C ARG A 331 -7.03 -1.52 29.37
N PHE A 332 -6.45 -2.30 28.44
CA PHE A 332 -7.17 -3.36 27.73
C PHE A 332 -7.84 -4.35 28.70
N VAL A 333 -7.07 -4.88 29.66
CA VAL A 333 -7.57 -5.86 30.64
C VAL A 333 -8.60 -5.22 31.56
N ALA A 334 -8.36 -3.98 32.01
CA ALA A 334 -9.29 -3.26 32.87
C ALA A 334 -10.64 -3.03 32.18
N LEU A 335 -10.66 -2.67 30.90
CA LEU A 335 -11.88 -2.48 30.12
C LEU A 335 -12.71 -3.78 30.05
N LEU A 336 -12.09 -4.91 29.68
CA LEU A 336 -12.79 -6.19 29.59
C LEU A 336 -13.20 -6.74 30.95
N SER A 337 -12.48 -6.40 32.02
CA SER A 337 -12.86 -6.79 33.38
C SER A 337 -14.06 -5.99 33.89
N ALA A 338 -14.14 -4.70 33.53
CA ALA A 338 -15.24 -3.83 33.90
C ALA A 338 -16.52 -4.13 33.10
N ASP A 339 -16.38 -4.42 31.81
CA ASP A 339 -17.47 -4.83 30.93
C ASP A 339 -17.01 -5.94 29.97
N PRO A 340 -17.26 -7.22 30.31
CA PRO A 340 -16.91 -8.36 29.46
C PRO A 340 -17.59 -8.35 28.09
N SER A 341 -18.72 -7.66 27.93
CA SER A 341 -19.42 -7.60 26.64
C SER A 341 -18.61 -6.90 25.56
N LEU A 342 -17.66 -6.04 25.96
CA LEU A 342 -16.80 -5.29 25.04
C LEU A 342 -15.89 -6.18 24.19
N VAL A 343 -15.68 -7.45 24.60
CA VAL A 343 -14.91 -8.42 23.81
C VAL A 343 -15.52 -8.69 22.43
N ASN A 344 -16.84 -8.49 22.30
CA ASN A 344 -17.63 -8.71 21.09
C ASN A 344 -17.88 -7.44 20.29
N LEU A 345 -17.27 -6.30 20.66
CA LEU A 345 -17.35 -5.08 19.87
C LEU A 345 -16.87 -5.32 18.43
N ARG A 346 -17.51 -4.60 17.50
CA ARG A 346 -17.23 -4.67 16.08
C ARG A 346 -16.51 -3.41 15.62
N TYR A 347 -15.44 -3.58 14.85
CA TYR A 347 -14.52 -2.53 14.46
C TYR A 347 -14.49 -2.34 12.94
N GLY A 348 -14.39 -1.08 12.51
CA GLY A 348 -14.27 -0.67 11.12
C GLY A 348 -15.46 -1.09 10.23
N ASP A 349 -15.32 -0.83 8.93
CA ASP A 349 -16.38 -1.12 7.94
C ASP A 349 -16.67 -2.62 7.78
N GLY A 350 -15.67 -3.47 8.03
CA GLY A 350 -15.81 -4.93 8.03
C GLY A 350 -16.53 -5.48 9.26
N GLU A 351 -16.81 -4.63 10.26
CA GLU A 351 -17.42 -4.98 11.54
C GLU A 351 -16.75 -6.20 12.20
N LEU A 352 -15.41 -6.18 12.23
CA LEU A 352 -14.57 -7.26 12.74
C LEU A 352 -14.58 -7.27 14.27
N THR A 353 -14.62 -8.45 14.90
CA THR A 353 -14.40 -8.57 16.36
C THR A 353 -12.91 -8.63 16.69
N LEU A 354 -12.55 -8.51 17.97
CA LEU A 354 -11.16 -8.71 18.43
C LEU A 354 -10.56 -10.04 17.95
N ALA A 355 -11.35 -11.11 17.90
CA ALA A 355 -10.91 -12.42 17.41
C ALA A 355 -10.59 -12.40 15.90
N HIS A 356 -11.42 -11.74 15.08
CA HIS A 356 -11.13 -11.57 13.65
C HIS A 356 -9.84 -10.77 13.44
N THR A 357 -9.73 -9.62 14.12
CA THR A 357 -8.57 -8.74 14.04
C THR A 357 -7.28 -9.45 14.47
N ALA A 358 -7.33 -10.25 15.54
CA ALA A 358 -6.20 -11.05 15.98
C ALA A 358 -5.76 -12.04 14.88
N VAL A 359 -6.70 -12.78 14.31
CA VAL A 359 -6.44 -13.78 13.26
C VAL A 359 -5.87 -13.16 11.99
N GLU A 360 -6.46 -12.05 11.53
CA GLU A 360 -5.99 -11.30 10.38
C GLU A 360 -4.51 -10.90 10.55
N ARG A 361 -4.20 -10.30 11.71
CA ARG A 361 -2.86 -9.80 12.05
C ARG A 361 -1.88 -10.93 12.42
N GLY A 362 -2.36 -12.16 12.65
CA GLY A 362 -1.56 -13.23 13.24
C GLY A 362 -1.12 -12.92 14.67
N ASP A 363 -1.86 -12.06 15.38
CA ASP A 363 -1.57 -11.63 16.74
C ASP A 363 -2.09 -12.67 17.74
N VAL A 364 -1.22 -13.66 18.02
CA VAL A 364 -1.50 -14.75 18.96
C VAL A 364 -1.75 -14.22 20.38
N GLU A 365 -1.09 -13.12 20.77
CA GLU A 365 -1.24 -12.56 22.11
C GLU A 365 -2.62 -11.90 22.25
N LEU A 366 -3.03 -11.06 21.30
CA LEU A 366 -4.37 -10.48 21.28
C LEU A 366 -5.44 -11.57 21.32
N LEU A 367 -5.28 -12.64 20.53
CA LEU A 367 -6.24 -13.74 20.53
C LEU A 367 -6.31 -14.42 21.91
N ARG A 368 -5.17 -14.62 22.58
CA ARG A 368 -5.14 -15.22 23.91
C ARG A 368 -5.90 -14.39 24.94
N TYR A 369 -5.66 -13.08 24.98
CA TYR A 369 -6.37 -12.17 25.89
C TYR A 369 -7.85 -12.08 25.55
N THR A 370 -8.18 -12.04 24.25
CA THR A 370 -9.57 -12.04 23.77
C THR A 370 -10.30 -13.29 24.24
N LEU A 371 -9.74 -14.48 24.04
CA LEU A 371 -10.35 -15.76 24.44
C LEU A 371 -10.53 -15.87 25.96
N ALA A 372 -9.59 -15.33 26.74
CA ALA A 372 -9.71 -15.29 28.20
C ALA A 372 -10.92 -14.48 28.69
N ALA A 373 -11.40 -13.53 27.90
CA ALA A 373 -12.60 -12.74 28.19
C ALA A 373 -13.91 -13.39 27.69
N GLY A 374 -13.87 -14.58 27.09
CA GLY A 374 -15.06 -15.36 26.71
C GLY A 374 -15.87 -14.76 25.55
N PRO A 375 -15.29 -14.59 24.34
CA PRO A 375 -15.97 -13.99 23.20
C PRO A 375 -17.03 -14.93 22.61
N ASP A 376 -18.02 -14.34 21.94
CA ASP A 376 -18.94 -15.07 21.06
C ASP A 376 -18.24 -15.35 19.72
N LEU A 377 -17.74 -16.58 19.58
CA LEU A 377 -17.04 -17.04 18.39
C LEU A 377 -17.98 -17.35 17.20
N SER A 378 -19.30 -17.19 17.37
CA SER A 378 -20.28 -17.34 16.28
C SER A 378 -20.50 -16.06 15.48
N ILE A 379 -20.04 -14.90 15.97
CA ILE A 379 -20.15 -13.63 15.25
C ILE A 379 -19.39 -13.72 13.93
N THR A 380 -20.04 -13.30 12.86
CA THR A 380 -19.44 -13.22 11.52
C THR A 380 -19.01 -11.80 11.19
N ASP A 381 -18.02 -11.65 10.32
CA ASP A 381 -17.69 -10.36 9.72
C ASP A 381 -18.78 -9.92 8.71
N LYS A 382 -18.83 -8.62 8.41
CA LYS A 382 -19.83 -8.06 7.48
C LYS A 382 -19.58 -8.49 6.03
N GLN A 383 -18.33 -8.59 5.61
CA GLN A 383 -17.94 -8.65 4.20
C GLN A 383 -18.04 -10.07 3.63
N TYR A 384 -17.51 -11.05 4.36
CA TYR A 384 -17.42 -12.44 3.95
C TYR A 384 -18.37 -13.35 4.72
N GLN A 385 -19.06 -12.81 5.72
CA GLN A 385 -19.93 -13.59 6.61
C GLN A 385 -19.19 -14.77 7.24
N GLY A 386 -17.88 -14.62 7.46
CA GLY A 386 -17.01 -15.63 8.04
C GLY A 386 -16.82 -15.38 9.53
N VAL A 387 -16.70 -16.46 10.30
CA VAL A 387 -16.26 -16.40 11.70
C VAL A 387 -14.73 -16.38 11.78
N ALA A 388 -14.19 -15.96 12.92
CA ALA A 388 -12.73 -15.88 13.16
C ALA A 388 -12.00 -17.21 12.88
N LEU A 389 -12.61 -18.37 13.15
CA LEU A 389 -12.03 -19.67 12.82
C LEU A 389 -11.91 -19.88 11.30
N GLY A 390 -12.90 -19.45 10.51
CA GLY A 390 -12.85 -19.52 9.05
C GLY A 390 -11.72 -18.67 8.48
N TRP A 391 -11.53 -17.47 9.04
CA TRP A 391 -10.38 -16.62 8.71
C TRP A 391 -9.05 -17.31 9.06
N ALA A 392 -8.98 -18.01 10.20
CA ALA A 392 -7.76 -18.68 10.63
C ALA A 392 -7.36 -19.83 9.68
N TYR A 393 -8.34 -20.57 9.16
CA TYR A 393 -8.12 -21.54 8.08
C TYR A 393 -7.68 -20.86 6.78
N HIS A 394 -8.36 -19.79 6.37
CA HIS A 394 -8.05 -19.06 5.15
C HIS A 394 -6.59 -18.57 5.13
N PHE A 395 -6.12 -18.00 6.24
CA PHE A 395 -4.75 -17.51 6.39
C PHE A 395 -3.74 -18.61 6.80
N GLY A 396 -4.17 -19.86 6.99
CA GLY A 396 -3.28 -20.98 7.37
C GLY A 396 -2.63 -20.82 8.75
N ARG A 397 -3.31 -20.16 9.71
CA ARG A 397 -2.79 -19.84 11.05
C ARG A 397 -2.95 -21.03 12.01
N LYS A 398 -2.12 -22.07 11.84
CA LYS A 398 -2.21 -23.36 12.58
C LYS A 398 -2.34 -23.25 14.10
N GLU A 399 -1.63 -22.30 14.73
CA GLU A 399 -1.76 -22.09 16.18
C GLU A 399 -3.13 -21.52 16.55
N MET A 400 -3.58 -20.50 15.81
CA MET A 400 -4.86 -19.82 16.07
C MET A 400 -6.06 -20.71 15.77
N ILE A 401 -5.96 -21.60 14.76
CA ILE A 401 -6.97 -22.65 14.49
C ILE A 401 -7.19 -23.50 15.75
N ARG A 402 -6.10 -23.97 16.39
CA ARG A 402 -6.19 -24.76 17.63
C ARG A 402 -6.77 -23.93 18.79
N MET A 403 -6.36 -22.68 18.93
CA MET A 403 -6.88 -21.78 19.98
C MET A 403 -8.38 -21.54 19.85
N LEU A 404 -8.89 -21.51 18.62
CA LEU A 404 -10.32 -21.31 18.29
C LEU A 404 -11.13 -22.62 18.26
N GLY A 405 -10.52 -23.75 18.64
CA GLY A 405 -11.21 -25.05 18.72
C GLY A 405 -11.32 -25.81 17.39
N GLY A 406 -10.58 -25.42 16.36
CA GLY A 406 -10.50 -26.16 15.10
C GLY A 406 -9.42 -27.25 15.08
N GLU A 407 -9.59 -28.22 14.18
CA GLU A 407 -8.57 -29.24 13.86
C GLU A 407 -7.56 -28.66 12.87
N ALA A 408 -6.26 -28.73 13.19
CA ALA A 408 -5.18 -27.98 12.53
C ALA A 408 -4.30 -28.75 11.55
#